data_AF-A0A932JIL1-F1
#
_entry.id   AF-A0A932JIL1-F1
#
_cell.length_a   1.000
_cell.length_b   1.000
_cell.length_c   1.000
_cell.angle_alpha   90.00
_cell.angle_beta   90.00
_cell.angle_gamma   90.00
#
_symmetry.space_group_name_H-M   'P 1'
#
loop_
_entity.id
_entity.type
_entity.pdbx_description
1 polymer ?
#
loop_
_entity_poly.entity_id
_entity_poly.type
_entity_poly.pdbx_seq_one_letter_code
_entity_poly.pdbx_strand_id
1 'polypeptide(L)'
;MTHYKLSLLSLISAIIISFNTYVGAQSIDKQPLKSEKPLAAVVNNTRIITLEEVDKLIASQISDLQEKIYFIRKNALDNLITKAILEEEAKSRSISVIVLKTKLIPEKINIEQKRVDQTYLEYLSNFANFGEDEAKERIRLDLESHEKMERYKSEIENLKSKMKVNILLTSPVPSKYPIEAVGPSKGPSNAPITIPAH
;
A
#
# COMPACT_ATOMS: atom_id res chain seq x y z
N MET A 1 59.99 -16.66 -28.06
CA MET A 1 60.86 -16.33 -29.21
C MET A 1 60.42 -17.26 -30.33
N THR A 2 59.82 -16.85 -31.43
CA THR A 2 60.00 -15.66 -32.26
C THR A 2 58.72 -15.39 -33.05
N HIS A 3 58.37 -14.11 -33.19
CA HIS A 3 57.38 -13.60 -34.12
C HIS A 3 57.79 -13.86 -35.57
N TYR A 4 56.84 -14.09 -36.48
CA TYR A 4 56.86 -13.42 -37.78
C TYR A 4 55.44 -13.01 -38.17
N LYS A 5 55.32 -11.69 -38.35
CA LYS A 5 54.17 -10.97 -38.89
C LYS A 5 54.37 -10.78 -40.40
N LEU A 6 53.23 -10.62 -41.08
CA LEU A 6 52.98 -9.69 -42.20
C LEU A 6 53.18 -10.14 -43.66
N SER A 7 52.26 -9.58 -44.48
CA SER A 7 52.30 -9.32 -45.94
C SER A 7 51.42 -10.29 -46.77
N LEU A 8 50.49 -9.89 -47.64
CA LEU A 8 49.95 -8.60 -48.09
C LEU A 8 48.65 -8.88 -48.90
N LEU A 9 47.84 -7.83 -49.09
CA LEU A 9 46.57 -7.72 -49.82
C LEU A 9 46.52 -8.30 -51.26
N SER A 10 45.31 -8.73 -51.68
CA SER A 10 44.60 -8.25 -52.89
C SER A 10 43.21 -8.93 -52.99
N LEU A 11 42.11 -8.28 -52.62
CA LEU A 11 41.19 -7.49 -53.47
C LEU A 11 40.14 -8.33 -54.28
N ILE A 12 38.93 -8.38 -53.69
CA ILE A 12 37.58 -8.19 -54.27
C ILE A 12 37.26 -8.79 -55.65
N SER A 13 36.28 -9.69 -55.70
CA SER A 13 35.10 -9.54 -56.57
C SER A 13 34.01 -10.56 -56.19
N ALA A 14 32.85 -10.04 -55.81
CA ALA A 14 31.63 -10.78 -55.55
C ALA A 14 31.04 -11.32 -56.87
N ILE A 15 30.60 -12.58 -56.88
CA ILE A 15 29.44 -13.00 -57.67
C ILE A 15 28.59 -13.94 -56.80
N ILE A 16 27.41 -13.40 -56.46
CA ILE A 16 26.25 -14.04 -55.86
C ILE A 16 25.56 -14.87 -56.96
N ILE A 17 25.27 -16.15 -56.71
CA ILE A 17 24.06 -16.83 -57.20
C ILE A 17 23.62 -17.87 -56.14
N SER A 18 22.58 -17.46 -55.42
CA SER A 18 21.40 -18.19 -54.92
C SER A 18 21.32 -19.70 -55.15
N PHE A 19 21.25 -20.48 -54.06
CA PHE A 19 20.23 -21.52 -53.77
C PHE A 19 20.66 -22.32 -52.54
N ASN A 20 20.01 -22.15 -51.38
CA ASN A 20 19.48 -23.29 -50.62
C ASN A 20 18.68 -22.87 -49.37
N THR A 21 17.42 -23.29 -49.40
CA THR A 21 16.62 -23.75 -48.25
C THR A 21 16.56 -22.87 -47.01
N TYR A 22 15.62 -21.94 -47.12
CA TYR A 22 14.66 -21.53 -46.09
C TYR A 22 14.31 -22.68 -45.10
N VAL A 23 14.98 -22.73 -43.95
CA VAL A 23 14.39 -23.31 -42.74
C VAL A 23 13.96 -22.13 -41.88
N GLY A 24 12.78 -21.62 -42.21
CA GLY A 24 12.03 -20.76 -41.31
C GLY A 24 11.62 -21.60 -40.10
N ALA A 25 12.36 -21.47 -39.00
CA ALA A 25 11.83 -21.82 -37.69
C ALA A 25 10.68 -20.86 -37.41
N GLN A 26 9.47 -21.28 -37.80
CA GLN A 26 8.25 -20.60 -37.44
C GLN A 26 8.21 -20.53 -35.92
N SER A 27 8.41 -19.33 -35.40
CA SER A 27 7.85 -18.91 -34.13
C SER A 27 6.36 -19.26 -34.16
N ILE A 28 5.97 -20.34 -33.47
CA ILE A 28 4.57 -20.56 -33.11
C ILE A 28 4.22 -19.40 -32.18
N ASP A 29 3.72 -18.35 -32.81
CA ASP A 29 3.07 -17.23 -32.21
C ASP A 29 1.88 -17.81 -31.43
N LYS A 30 2.08 -18.06 -30.14
CA LYS A 30 0.97 -18.32 -29.22
C LYS A 30 0.22 -17.00 -29.09
N GLN A 31 -0.63 -16.72 -30.09
CA GLN A 31 -1.73 -15.79 -29.90
C GLN A 31 -2.46 -16.23 -28.63
N PRO A 32 -2.64 -15.35 -27.62
CA PRO A 32 -3.42 -15.71 -26.46
C PRO A 32 -4.83 -16.03 -26.94
N LEU A 33 -5.23 -17.30 -26.81
CA LEU A 33 -6.59 -17.72 -27.09
C LEU A 33 -7.54 -16.80 -26.33
N LYS A 34 -8.47 -16.24 -27.09
CA LYS A 34 -9.71 -15.57 -26.67
C LYS A 34 -10.17 -16.13 -25.32
N SER A 35 -10.14 -15.28 -24.30
CA SER A 35 -10.54 -15.59 -22.92
C SER A 35 -11.93 -16.22 -22.91
N GLU A 36 -12.01 -17.55 -22.81
CA GLU A 36 -13.26 -18.21 -22.42
C GLU A 36 -13.52 -17.84 -20.97
N LYS A 37 -14.69 -17.22 -20.71
CA LYS A 37 -15.08 -16.85 -19.35
C LYS A 37 -15.05 -18.11 -18.48
N PRO A 38 -14.31 -18.11 -17.36
CA PRO A 38 -14.16 -19.31 -16.55
C PRO A 38 -15.53 -19.80 -16.07
N LEU A 39 -15.80 -21.11 -16.24
CA LEU A 39 -17.05 -21.73 -15.82
C LEU A 39 -17.04 -21.95 -14.31
N ALA A 40 -18.13 -21.58 -13.63
CA ALA A 40 -18.32 -21.83 -12.21
C ALA A 40 -19.18 -23.07 -11.96
N ALA A 41 -20.22 -23.27 -12.77
CA ALA A 41 -21.09 -24.46 -12.68
C ALA A 41 -21.85 -24.72 -13.99
N VAL A 42 -22.35 -25.96 -14.15
CA VAL A 42 -23.34 -26.31 -15.18
C VAL A 42 -24.52 -27.00 -14.51
N VAL A 43 -25.74 -26.49 -14.72
CA VAL A 43 -27.00 -27.00 -14.16
C VAL A 43 -27.76 -27.77 -15.25
N ASN A 44 -28.10 -29.03 -14.97
CA ASN A 44 -28.84 -29.93 -15.87
C ASN A 44 -28.27 -30.00 -17.30
N ASN A 45 -26.94 -29.92 -17.45
CA ASN A 45 -26.24 -29.89 -18.74
C ASN A 45 -26.71 -28.80 -19.72
N THR A 46 -27.49 -27.81 -19.25
CA THR A 46 -28.19 -26.85 -20.11
C THR A 46 -27.86 -25.41 -19.74
N ARG A 47 -27.79 -25.10 -18.44
CA ARG A 47 -27.46 -23.75 -17.96
C ARG A 47 -26.02 -23.71 -17.47
N ILE A 48 -25.22 -22.85 -18.07
CA ILE A 48 -23.86 -22.57 -17.62
C ILE A 48 -23.91 -21.34 -16.71
N ILE A 49 -23.24 -21.42 -15.55
CA ILE A 49 -22.98 -20.29 -14.67
C ILE A 49 -21.51 -19.96 -14.80
N THR A 50 -21.18 -18.72 -15.13
CA THR A 50 -19.80 -18.25 -15.28
C THR A 50 -19.28 -17.64 -13.98
N LEU A 51 -17.97 -17.61 -13.79
CA LEU A 51 -17.37 -16.93 -12.64
C LEU A 51 -17.71 -15.43 -12.63
N GLU A 52 -17.84 -14.80 -13.82
CA GLU A 52 -18.26 -13.41 -13.93
C GLU A 52 -19.67 -13.18 -13.39
N GLU A 53 -20.60 -14.11 -13.61
CA GLU A 53 -21.95 -14.03 -13.02
C GLU A 53 -21.89 -14.12 -11.49
N VAL A 54 -21.03 -14.99 -10.95
CA VAL A 54 -20.81 -15.10 -9.51
C VAL A 54 -20.19 -13.81 -8.97
N ASP A 55 -19.11 -13.33 -9.58
CA ASP A 55 -18.41 -12.10 -9.17
C ASP A 55 -19.30 -10.87 -9.27
N LYS A 56 -20.20 -10.80 -10.25
CA LYS A 56 -21.19 -9.73 -10.36
C LYS A 56 -22.16 -9.74 -9.16
N LEU A 57 -22.58 -10.91 -8.68
CA LEU A 57 -23.44 -11.03 -7.50
C LEU A 57 -22.71 -10.65 -6.21
N ILE A 58 -21.38 -10.83 -6.15
CA ILE A 58 -20.57 -10.51 -4.96
C ILE A 58 -19.65 -9.28 -5.16
N ALA A 59 -19.95 -8.42 -6.14
CA ALA A 59 -19.08 -7.34 -6.55
C ALA A 59 -18.76 -6.34 -5.43
N SER A 60 -19.74 -6.05 -4.57
CA SER A 60 -19.56 -5.19 -3.40
C SER A 60 -18.57 -5.80 -2.41
N GLN A 61 -18.72 -7.10 -2.12
CA GLN A 61 -17.86 -7.82 -1.18
C GLN A 61 -16.43 -7.90 -1.72
N ILE A 62 -16.26 -8.13 -3.03
CA ILE A 62 -14.94 -8.07 -3.67
C ILE A 62 -14.32 -6.69 -3.53
N SER A 63 -15.09 -5.61 -3.77
CA SER A 63 -14.61 -4.24 -3.62
C SER A 63 -14.15 -3.95 -2.19
N ASP A 64 -14.97 -4.32 -1.19
CA ASP A 64 -14.64 -4.15 0.23
C ASP A 64 -13.36 -4.91 0.62
N LEU A 65 -13.18 -6.12 0.09
CA LEU A 65 -11.96 -6.92 0.34
C LEU A 65 -10.74 -6.30 -0.34
N GLN A 66 -10.87 -5.79 -1.56
CA GLN A 66 -9.79 -5.10 -2.27
C GLN A 66 -9.36 -3.84 -1.54
N GLU A 67 -10.30 -3.07 -0.99
CA GLU A 67 -10.03 -1.90 -0.16
C GLU A 67 -9.28 -2.28 1.13
N LYS A 68 -9.73 -3.32 1.83
CA LYS A 68 -9.03 -3.86 3.02
C LYS A 68 -7.60 -4.28 2.69
N ILE A 69 -7.41 -5.03 1.59
CA ILE A 69 -6.09 -5.44 1.12
C ILE A 69 -5.22 -4.23 0.82
N TYR A 70 -5.77 -3.21 0.18
CA TYR A 70 -5.06 -1.97 -0.11
C TYR A 70 -4.57 -1.29 1.17
N PHE A 71 -5.44 -1.12 2.18
CA PHE A 71 -5.02 -0.51 3.45
C PHE A 71 -3.93 -1.31 4.16
N ILE A 72 -4.03 -2.65 4.17
CA ILE A 72 -2.99 -3.53 4.72
C ILE A 72 -1.67 -3.33 3.98
N ARG A 73 -1.69 -3.32 2.64
CA ARG A 73 -0.50 -3.09 1.80
C ARG A 73 0.09 -1.70 2.03
N LYS A 74 -0.75 -0.68 2.14
CA LYS A 74 -0.34 0.70 2.40
C LYS A 74 0.37 0.81 3.75
N ASN A 75 -0.20 0.25 4.82
CA ASN A 75 0.43 0.24 6.14
C ASN A 75 1.78 -0.52 6.14
N ALA A 76 1.83 -1.67 5.45
CA ALA A 76 3.08 -2.42 5.31
C ALA A 76 4.14 -1.63 4.51
N LEU A 77 3.73 -0.93 3.45
CA LEU A 77 4.60 -0.07 2.66
C LEU A 77 5.12 1.10 3.48
N ASP A 78 4.28 1.77 4.27
CA ASP A 78 4.67 2.88 5.14
C ASP A 78 5.74 2.45 6.16
N ASN A 79 5.63 1.23 6.70
CA ASN A 79 6.63 0.62 7.58
C ASN A 79 7.95 0.34 6.84
N LEU A 80 7.89 -0.20 5.62
CA LEU A 80 9.08 -0.47 4.80
C LEU A 80 9.80 0.82 4.40
N ILE A 81 9.06 1.86 4.03
CA ILE A 81 9.61 3.19 3.74
C ILE A 81 10.32 3.74 4.97
N THR A 82 9.69 3.69 6.15
CA THR A 82 10.30 4.17 7.40
C THR A 82 11.59 3.41 7.72
N LYS A 83 11.60 2.09 7.51
CA LYS A 83 12.81 1.26 7.68
C LYS A 83 13.92 1.70 6.70
N ALA A 84 13.61 1.84 5.41
CA ALA A 84 14.59 2.25 4.40
C ALA A 84 15.19 3.63 4.68
N ILE A 85 14.37 4.58 5.14
CA ILE A 85 14.81 5.92 5.54
C ILE A 85 15.80 5.86 6.70
N LEU A 86 15.49 5.06 7.72
CA LEU A 86 16.39 4.89 8.86
C LEU A 86 17.71 4.21 8.46
N GLU A 87 17.67 3.24 7.55
CA GLU A 87 18.86 2.57 7.03
C GLU A 87 19.75 3.53 6.24
N GLU A 88 19.16 4.34 5.35
CA GLU A 88 19.91 5.32 4.56
C GLU A 88 20.48 6.43 5.43
N GLU A 89 19.73 6.93 6.42
CA GLU A 89 20.23 7.94 7.35
C GLU A 89 21.31 7.40 8.29
N ALA A 90 21.19 6.16 8.75
CA ALA A 90 22.21 5.53 9.58
C ALA A 90 23.52 5.37 8.77
N LYS A 91 23.39 4.95 7.51
CA LYS A 91 24.50 4.82 6.56
C LYS A 91 25.15 6.17 6.26
N SER A 92 24.37 7.23 6.00
CA SER A 92 24.90 8.57 5.75
C SER A 92 25.72 9.11 6.92
N ARG A 93 25.32 8.75 8.15
CA ARG A 93 26.01 9.11 9.40
C ARG A 93 27.06 8.10 9.86
N SER A 94 27.29 7.01 9.12
CA SER A 94 28.22 5.93 9.50
C SER A 94 27.97 5.35 10.90
N ILE A 95 26.70 5.20 11.30
CA ILE A 95 26.28 4.59 12.57
C ILE A 95 25.31 3.43 12.30
N SER A 96 25.04 2.60 13.31
CA SER A 96 24.00 1.58 13.20
C SER A 96 22.60 2.19 13.32
N VAL A 97 21.59 1.53 12.74
CA VAL A 97 20.18 1.95 12.87
C VAL A 97 19.74 2.00 14.33
N ILE A 98 20.26 1.12 15.19
CA ILE A 98 19.97 1.11 16.63
C ILE A 98 20.49 2.40 17.28
N VAL A 99 21.74 2.79 16.98
CA VAL A 99 22.34 4.03 17.50
C VAL A 99 21.65 5.26 16.93
N LEU A 100 21.17 5.23 15.68
CA LEU A 100 20.37 6.32 15.13
C LEU A 100 19.06 6.46 15.91
N LYS A 101 18.32 5.37 16.13
CA LYS A 101 17.04 5.40 16.86
C LYS A 101 17.20 5.95 18.27
N THR A 102 18.23 5.56 19.00
CA THR A 102 18.48 6.11 20.34
C THR A 102 18.80 7.61 20.32
N LYS A 103 19.45 8.11 19.27
CA LYS A 103 19.71 9.55 19.07
C LYS A 103 18.47 10.33 18.64
N LEU A 104 17.50 9.70 17.99
CA LEU A 104 16.23 10.34 17.60
C LEU A 104 15.24 10.44 18.75
N ILE A 105 15.39 9.60 19.79
CA ILE A 105 14.58 9.67 21.00
C ILE A 105 15.26 10.64 21.98
N PRO A 106 14.58 11.70 22.44
CA PRO A 106 15.16 12.61 23.41
C PRO A 106 15.42 11.88 24.74
N GLU A 107 16.63 12.06 25.30
CA GLU A 107 17.04 11.40 26.55
C GLU A 107 16.17 11.85 27.73
N LYS A 108 15.90 13.16 27.81
CA LYS A 108 15.11 13.78 28.87
C LYS A 108 14.00 14.62 28.27
N ILE A 109 12.81 14.47 28.84
CA ILE A 109 11.67 15.35 28.58
C ILE A 109 11.22 15.94 29.90
N ASN A 110 11.15 17.25 29.95
CA ASN A 110 10.62 17.95 31.11
C ASN A 110 9.10 18.07 30.95
N ILE A 111 8.35 17.43 31.86
CA ILE A 111 6.89 17.58 31.93
C ILE A 111 6.60 18.65 32.97
N GLU A 112 5.85 19.68 32.58
CA GLU A 112 5.43 20.73 33.51
C GLU A 112 4.54 20.17 34.61
N GLN A 113 4.83 20.47 35.87
CA GLN A 113 4.04 20.01 37.01
C GLN A 113 2.56 20.40 36.87
N LYS A 114 2.29 21.60 36.36
CA LYS A 114 0.94 22.08 36.07
C LYS A 114 0.16 21.12 35.15
N ARG A 115 0.84 20.52 34.15
CA ARG A 115 0.21 19.57 33.24
C ARG A 115 -0.13 18.25 33.93
N VAL A 116 0.74 17.80 34.84
CA VAL A 116 0.51 16.61 35.68
C VAL A 116 -0.71 16.83 36.57
N ASP A 117 -0.75 17.96 37.28
CA ASP A 117 -1.85 18.29 38.18
C ASP A 117 -3.19 18.40 37.43
N GLN A 118 -3.21 19.04 36.26
CA GLN A 118 -4.40 19.10 35.41
C GLN A 118 -4.88 17.72 34.97
N THR A 119 -3.97 16.87 34.51
CA THR A 119 -4.29 15.51 34.07
C THR A 119 -4.81 14.66 35.23
N TYR A 120 -4.27 14.83 36.43
CA TYR A 120 -4.75 14.15 37.64
C TYR A 120 -6.20 14.55 37.96
N LEU A 121 -6.52 15.84 37.90
CA LEU A 121 -7.88 16.34 38.13
C LEU A 121 -8.86 15.85 37.05
N GLU A 122 -8.43 15.79 35.79
CA GLU A 122 -9.24 15.29 34.66
C GLU A 122 -9.59 13.80 34.79
N TYR A 123 -8.70 12.99 35.36
CA TYR A 123 -8.83 11.53 35.42
C TYR A 123 -8.88 10.96 36.84
N LEU A 124 -9.34 11.76 37.82
CA LEU A 124 -9.27 11.44 39.24
C LEU A 124 -9.87 10.07 39.60
N SER A 125 -10.97 9.68 38.94
CA SER A 125 -11.62 8.38 39.14
C SER A 125 -10.72 7.19 38.79
N ASN A 126 -9.78 7.36 37.84
CA ASN A 126 -8.85 6.31 37.42
C ASN A 126 -7.79 6.04 38.50
N PHE A 127 -7.61 6.97 39.44
CA PHE A 127 -6.57 6.92 40.47
C PHE A 127 -7.11 6.73 41.88
N ALA A 128 -8.40 6.40 42.05
CA ALA A 128 -9.07 6.31 43.35
C ALA A 128 -8.40 5.33 44.36
N ASN A 129 -7.61 4.37 43.87
CA ASN A 129 -6.89 3.39 44.71
C ASN A 129 -5.42 3.75 44.99
N PHE A 130 -4.93 4.88 44.48
CA PHE A 130 -3.55 5.32 44.63
C PHE A 130 -3.46 6.57 45.52
N GLY A 131 -2.33 6.74 46.21
CA GLY A 131 -2.00 8.02 46.84
C GLY A 131 -1.77 9.10 45.79
N GLU A 132 -2.07 10.37 46.10
CA GLU A 132 -1.94 11.49 45.15
C GLU A 132 -0.53 11.57 44.53
N ASP A 133 0.52 11.47 45.34
CA ASP A 133 1.90 11.53 44.86
C ASP A 133 2.23 10.38 43.91
N GLU A 134 1.76 9.17 44.20
CA GLU A 134 1.94 8.00 43.33
C GLU A 134 1.19 8.18 42.01
N ALA A 135 -0.06 8.66 42.07
CA ALA A 135 -0.87 8.93 40.89
C ALA A 135 -0.21 9.97 39.98
N LYS A 136 0.28 11.07 40.55
CA LYS A 136 0.96 12.14 39.81
C LYS A 136 2.27 11.67 39.20
N GLU A 137 3.07 10.85 39.89
CA GLU A 137 4.31 10.32 39.31
C GLU A 137 4.02 9.36 38.14
N ARG A 138 2.98 8.52 38.25
CA ARG A 138 2.52 7.68 37.12
C ARG A 138 2.11 8.53 35.92
N ILE A 139 1.28 9.55 36.14
CA ILE A 139 0.88 10.50 35.10
C ILE A 139 2.09 11.17 34.46
N ARG A 140 3.07 11.61 35.27
CA ARG A 140 4.29 12.25 34.78
C ARG A 140 5.07 11.31 33.84
N LEU A 141 5.25 10.05 34.24
CA LEU A 141 5.95 9.03 33.44
C LEU A 141 5.19 8.71 32.13
N ASP A 142 3.86 8.64 32.18
CA ASP A 142 3.04 8.40 31.00
C ASP A 142 3.11 9.57 30.02
N LEU A 143 3.03 10.80 30.51
CA LEU A 143 3.21 12.02 29.71
C LEU A 143 4.61 12.09 29.11
N GLU A 144 5.64 11.73 29.87
CA GLU A 144 7.03 11.68 29.40
C GLU A 144 7.18 10.66 28.26
N SER A 145 6.61 9.47 28.41
CA SER A 145 6.61 8.42 27.39
C SER A 145 5.87 8.85 26.12
N HIS A 146 4.70 9.48 26.28
CA HIS A 146 3.91 9.99 25.17
C HIS A 146 4.67 11.05 24.38
N GLU A 147 5.22 12.06 25.05
CA GLU A 147 5.99 13.12 24.39
C GLU A 147 7.26 12.54 23.72
N LYS A 148 7.95 11.57 24.33
CA LYS A 148 9.08 10.87 23.70
C LYS A 148 8.66 10.23 22.37
N MET A 149 7.48 9.64 22.33
CA MET A 149 6.98 9.01 21.12
C MET A 149 6.56 10.00 20.04
N GLU A 150 5.93 11.11 20.42
CA GLU A 150 5.58 12.18 19.47
C GLU A 150 6.84 12.86 18.89
N ARG A 151 7.87 13.09 19.69
CA ARG A 151 9.17 13.60 19.21
C ARG A 151 9.82 12.64 18.22
N TYR A 152 9.86 11.35 18.55
CA TYR A 152 10.39 10.34 17.64
C TYR A 152 9.62 10.30 16.31
N LYS A 153 8.28 10.30 16.36
CA LYS A 153 7.44 10.36 15.13
C LYS A 153 7.75 11.62 14.31
N SER A 154 7.83 12.78 14.96
CA SER A 154 8.15 14.05 14.29
C SER A 154 9.51 14.01 13.59
N GLU A 155 10.53 13.42 14.23
CA GLU A 155 11.84 13.24 13.61
C GLU A 155 11.81 12.27 12.41
N ILE A 156 11.03 11.19 12.48
CA ILE A 156 10.83 10.30 11.33
C ILE A 156 10.17 11.03 10.16
N GLU A 157 9.16 11.87 10.42
CA GLU A 157 8.53 12.70 9.39
C GLU A 157 9.49 13.76 8.82
N ASN A 158 10.35 14.34 9.66
CA ASN A 158 11.42 15.24 9.24
C ASN A 158 12.47 14.55 8.36
N LEU A 159 12.78 13.27 8.62
CA LEU A 159 13.66 12.49 7.75
C LEU A 159 12.97 12.13 6.43
N LYS A 160 11.69 11.76 6.48
CA LYS A 160 10.87 11.51 5.28
C LYS A 160 10.83 12.71 4.35
N SER A 161 10.65 13.93 4.88
CA SER A 161 10.56 15.15 4.06
C SER A 161 11.87 15.51 3.35
N LYS A 162 13.02 15.06 3.86
CA LYS A 162 14.34 15.27 3.27
C LYS A 162 14.68 14.25 2.18
N MET A 163 13.93 13.15 2.09
CA MET A 163 14.19 12.06 1.16
C MET A 163 13.16 12.03 0.03
N LYS A 164 13.61 11.68 -1.17
CA LYS A 164 12.71 11.54 -2.32
C LYS A 164 12.03 10.17 -2.30
N VAL A 165 10.77 10.13 -1.86
CA VAL A 165 9.95 8.91 -1.86
C VAL A 165 8.90 8.98 -2.98
N ASN A 166 8.89 8.00 -3.88
CA ASN A 166 7.88 7.88 -4.93
C ASN A 166 6.97 6.68 -4.65
N ILE A 167 5.70 6.94 -4.33
CA ILE A 167 4.72 5.90 -3.98
C ILE A 167 3.98 5.49 -5.25
N LEU A 168 4.15 4.23 -5.64
CA LEU A 168 3.52 3.64 -6.84
C LEU A 168 2.35 2.69 -6.51
N LEU A 169 1.97 2.60 -5.23
CA LEU A 169 0.85 1.75 -4.81
C LEU A 169 -0.47 2.32 -5.34
N THR A 170 -1.15 1.57 -6.21
CA THR A 170 -2.42 1.99 -6.81
C THR A 170 -3.61 1.62 -5.92
N SER A 171 -4.54 2.57 -5.72
CA SER A 171 -5.81 2.33 -5.03
C SER A 171 -6.73 1.47 -5.89
N PRO A 172 -7.51 0.54 -5.29
CA PRO A 172 -8.53 -0.20 -6.03
C PRO A 172 -9.59 0.76 -6.58
N VAL A 173 -10.08 0.46 -7.78
CA VAL A 173 -11.19 1.19 -8.41
C VAL A 173 -12.49 0.53 -7.95
N PRO A 174 -13.49 1.29 -7.45
CA PRO A 174 -14.76 0.70 -7.06
C PRO A 174 -15.42 0.00 -8.25
N SER A 175 -16.01 -1.15 -7.97
CA SER A 175 -16.61 -2.02 -8.98
C SER A 175 -17.77 -1.33 -9.70
N LYS A 176 -17.63 -1.09 -11.00
CA LYS A 176 -18.64 -0.39 -11.84
C LYS A 176 -19.72 -1.34 -12.36
N TYR A 177 -20.19 -2.30 -11.57
CA TYR A 177 -21.33 -3.10 -12.04
C TYR A 177 -22.61 -2.31 -11.80
N PRO A 178 -23.42 -2.05 -12.85
CA PRO A 178 -24.76 -1.55 -12.65
C PRO A 178 -25.52 -2.61 -11.87
N ILE A 179 -25.82 -2.30 -10.61
CA ILE A 179 -26.81 -3.03 -9.84
C ILE A 179 -28.13 -2.65 -10.52
N GLU A 180 -28.61 -3.48 -11.45
CA GLU A 180 -29.97 -3.37 -11.94
C GLU A 180 -30.88 -3.62 -10.72
N ALA A 181 -31.39 -2.53 -10.16
CA ALA A 181 -32.36 -2.57 -9.08
C ALA A 181 -33.66 -3.16 -9.62
N VAL A 182 -33.76 -4.49 -9.67
CA VAL A 182 -35.04 -5.18 -9.84
C VAL A 182 -35.70 -5.25 -8.45
N GLY A 183 -36.21 -4.09 -8.02
CA GLY A 183 -37.02 -3.90 -6.82
C GLY A 183 -38.19 -2.95 -7.13
N PRO A 184 -39.34 -3.07 -6.46
CA PRO A 184 -40.60 -2.52 -6.96
C PRO A 184 -40.55 -1.01 -7.15
N SER A 185 -41.11 -0.61 -8.29
CA SER A 185 -41.14 0.73 -8.87
C SER A 185 -41.41 1.84 -7.86
N LYS A 186 -40.65 2.94 -7.98
CA LYS A 186 -41.09 4.26 -7.53
C LYS A 186 -42.55 4.45 -7.93
N GLY A 187 -43.43 4.73 -6.96
CA GLY A 187 -44.82 5.07 -7.23
C GLY A 187 -44.94 6.23 -8.24
N PRO A 188 -46.11 6.37 -8.88
CA PRO A 188 -46.31 7.34 -9.96
C PRO A 188 -45.91 8.74 -9.52
N SER A 189 -45.31 9.51 -10.44
CA SER A 189 -44.72 10.83 -10.19
C SER A 189 -45.72 11.94 -9.83
N ASN A 190 -46.98 11.59 -9.56
CA ASN A 190 -48.08 12.54 -9.37
C ASN A 190 -48.80 12.32 -8.02
N ALA A 191 -48.07 11.91 -6.98
CA ALA A 191 -48.60 11.92 -5.63
C ALA A 191 -48.72 13.38 -5.15
N PRO A 192 -49.93 13.88 -4.84
CA PRO A 192 -50.08 15.23 -4.33
C PRO A 192 -49.46 15.34 -2.94
N ILE A 193 -48.46 16.21 -2.81
CA ILE A 193 -47.80 16.52 -1.54
C ILE A 193 -48.66 17.55 -0.81
N THR A 194 -49.48 17.12 0.14
CA THR A 194 -50.15 18.05 1.05
C THR A 194 -49.20 18.40 2.18
N ILE A 195 -48.68 19.63 2.19
CA ILE A 195 -47.97 20.19 3.34
C ILE A 195 -49.05 20.69 4.30
N PRO A 196 -49.21 20.14 5.53
CA PRO A 196 -50.08 20.76 6.52
C PRO A 196 -49.42 22.05 7.00
N ALA A 197 -50.09 23.18 6.77
CA ALA A 197 -49.73 24.47 7.35
C ALA A 197 -50.45 24.65 8.69
N HIS A 198 -49.72 24.52 9.81
CA HIS A 198 -49.67 25.49 10.91
C HIS A 198 -48.81 25.00 12.08
#